data_AF-A0A534K225-F1
#
_entry.id   AF-A0A534K225-F1
#
_cell.length_a   1.000
_cell.length_b   1.000
_cell.length_c   1.000
_cell.angle_alpha   90.00
_cell.angle_beta   90.00
_cell.angle_gamma   90.00
#
_symmetry.space_group_name_H-M   'P 1'
#
loop_
_entity.id
_entity.type
_entity.pdbx_description
1 polymer ?
#
loop_
_entity_poly.entity_id
_entity_poly.type
_entity_poly.pdbx_seq_one_letter_code
_entity_poly.pdbx_strand_id
1 'polypeptide(L)'
;MGRALPDDVLGAIVATARVVGALVLLFFLPGYLLINALYPRKGELDREYDTLYRLTLGFVLSIAVTVFWAFFLNSLGVNASGFGDVTAPNLAAGLIGLSAAFFVLGWWRGAYPWMVRVHPSLARLPKPGPGELLTEEERDHRVRMKLQELAERREALRRSIKDAERRMRLQSTEAKSYYETVRDKSRAELKVLEAELRKLEEERAAELY
;
A
#
# COMPACT_ATOMS: atom_id res chain seq x y z
N MET A 1 54.85 29.96 5.03
CA MET A 1 54.45 28.80 4.20
C MET A 1 53.46 27.97 5.00
N GLY A 2 52.20 27.86 4.56
CA GLY A 2 51.23 26.97 5.20
C GLY A 2 49.82 27.54 5.32
N ARG A 3 49.03 27.47 4.23
CA ARG A 3 47.55 27.41 4.24
C ARG A 3 46.96 27.16 2.83
N ALA A 4 47.39 26.12 2.12
CA ALA A 4 46.85 25.79 0.78
C ALA A 4 46.04 24.47 0.74
N LEU A 5 46.13 23.63 1.77
CA LEU A 5 45.54 22.28 1.75
C LEU A 5 44.00 22.18 1.97
N PRO A 6 43.30 23.06 2.72
CA PRO A 6 41.87 22.85 2.97
C PRO A 6 40.98 23.24 1.78
N ASP A 7 41.38 24.24 1.00
CA ASP A 7 40.58 24.74 -0.13
C ASP A 7 40.59 23.76 -1.31
N ASP A 8 41.73 23.08 -1.56
CA ASP A 8 41.87 22.06 -2.60
C ASP A 8 40.98 20.84 -2.33
N VAL A 9 40.91 20.41 -1.06
CA VAL A 9 40.07 19.26 -0.65
C VAL A 9 38.59 19.59 -0.75
N LEU A 10 38.18 20.79 -0.28
CA LEU A 10 36.79 21.23 -0.41
C LEU A 10 36.39 21.39 -1.88
N GLY A 11 37.27 21.94 -2.72
CA GLY A 11 37.06 22.03 -4.17
C GLY A 11 36.86 20.65 -4.82
N ALA A 12 37.70 19.68 -4.47
CA ALA A 12 37.58 18.30 -4.95
C ALA A 12 36.24 17.66 -4.52
N ILE A 13 35.84 17.81 -3.25
CA ILE A 13 34.57 17.27 -2.74
C ILE A 13 33.37 17.88 -3.49
N VAL A 14 33.36 19.19 -3.70
CA VAL A 14 32.27 19.88 -4.42
C VAL A 14 32.22 19.41 -5.88
N ALA A 15 33.37 19.25 -6.54
CA ALA A 15 33.43 18.73 -7.90
C ALA A 15 32.87 17.30 -7.99
N THR A 16 33.28 16.41 -7.08
CA THR A 16 32.77 15.04 -7.02
C THR A 16 31.27 15.02 -6.75
N ALA A 17 30.78 15.80 -5.78
CA ALA A 17 29.36 15.88 -5.46
C ALA A 17 28.53 16.39 -6.66
N ARG A 18 29.06 17.34 -7.43
CA ARG A 18 28.43 17.84 -8.64
C ARG A 18 28.30 16.77 -9.72
N VAL A 19 29.35 15.95 -9.91
CA VAL A 19 29.31 14.84 -10.87
C VAL A 19 28.30 13.78 -10.44
N VAL A 20 28.32 13.38 -9.16
CA VAL A 20 27.37 12.41 -8.61
C VAL A 20 25.93 12.94 -8.74
N GLY A 21 25.70 14.21 -8.38
CA GLY A 21 24.40 14.85 -8.52
C GLY A 21 23.91 14.89 -9.97
N ALA A 22 24.80 15.19 -10.92
CA ALA A 22 24.48 15.16 -12.35
C ALA A 22 24.11 13.75 -12.83
N LEU A 23 24.84 12.72 -12.39
CA LEU A 23 24.51 11.33 -12.71
C LEU A 23 23.14 10.93 -12.16
N VAL A 24 22.85 11.27 -10.91
CA VAL A 24 21.53 11.00 -10.30
C VAL A 24 20.43 11.74 -11.04
N LEU A 25 20.65 13.02 -11.41
CA LEU A 25 19.66 13.83 -12.11
C LEU A 25 19.37 13.31 -13.53
N LEU A 26 20.39 12.83 -14.25
CA LEU A 26 20.24 12.34 -15.62
C LEU A 26 19.66 10.92 -15.66
N PHE A 27 20.14 10.03 -14.79
CA PHE A 27 19.87 8.60 -14.91
C PHE A 27 18.83 8.07 -13.93
N PHE A 28 18.40 8.84 -12.93
CA PHE A 28 17.51 8.30 -11.90
C PHE A 28 16.34 9.21 -11.53
N LEU A 29 16.63 10.45 -11.11
CA LEU A 29 15.68 11.29 -10.40
C LEU A 29 14.36 11.56 -11.16
N PRO A 30 14.37 12.09 -12.40
CA PRO A 30 13.12 12.42 -13.09
C PRO A 30 12.30 11.17 -13.42
N GLY A 31 12.94 10.07 -13.80
CA GLY A 31 12.25 8.82 -14.10
C GLY A 31 11.64 8.16 -12.85
N TYR A 32 12.38 8.13 -11.74
CA TYR A 32 11.89 7.59 -10.47
C TYR A 32 10.71 8.41 -9.90
N LEU A 33 10.75 9.73 -10.04
CA LEU A 33 9.64 10.59 -9.62
C LEU A 33 8.43 10.44 -10.54
N LEU A 34 8.64 10.25 -11.85
CA LEU A 34 7.56 10.00 -12.79
C LEU A 34 6.87 8.65 -12.52
N ILE A 35 7.60 7.56 -12.25
CA ILE A 35 6.97 6.27 -11.93
C ILE A 35 6.17 6.35 -10.62
N ASN A 36 6.69 7.07 -9.61
CA ASN A 36 5.93 7.32 -8.37
C ASN A 36 4.69 8.18 -8.62
N ALA A 37 4.73 9.10 -9.59
CA ALA A 37 3.55 9.87 -9.99
C ALA A 37 2.52 9.01 -10.71
N LEU A 38 2.95 8.14 -11.63
CA LEU A 38 2.07 7.24 -12.39
C LEU A 38 1.43 6.19 -11.47
N TYR A 39 2.25 5.50 -10.68
CA TYR A 39 1.87 4.43 -9.77
C TYR A 39 2.14 4.87 -8.32
N PRO A 40 1.23 5.62 -7.68
CA PRO A 40 1.45 6.12 -6.33
C PRO A 40 1.44 5.00 -5.27
N ARG A 41 0.81 3.85 -5.49
CA ARG A 41 0.70 2.83 -4.42
C ARG A 41 1.75 1.75 -4.48
N LYS A 42 2.18 1.33 -3.30
CA LYS A 42 2.99 0.12 -3.13
C LYS A 42 2.22 -1.10 -3.63
N GLY A 43 2.81 -1.84 -4.56
CA GLY A 43 2.26 -3.08 -5.10
C GLY A 43 1.31 -2.93 -6.30
N GLU A 44 1.22 -1.74 -6.92
CA GLU A 44 0.46 -1.53 -8.16
C GLU A 44 1.14 -2.13 -9.40
N LEU A 45 2.47 -2.21 -9.44
CA LEU A 45 3.22 -2.78 -10.56
C LEU A 45 3.36 -4.30 -10.40
N ASP A 46 3.79 -4.72 -9.22
CA ASP A 46 3.85 -6.12 -8.81
C ASP A 46 3.89 -6.18 -7.28
N ARG A 47 3.17 -7.11 -6.66
CA ARG A 47 3.04 -7.16 -5.20
C ARG A 47 4.34 -7.59 -4.51
N GLU A 48 5.12 -8.46 -5.16
CA GLU A 48 6.34 -9.04 -4.59
C GLU A 48 7.59 -8.20 -4.89
N TYR A 49 7.66 -7.60 -6.10
CA TYR A 49 8.86 -6.91 -6.58
C TYR A 49 8.65 -5.42 -6.89
N ASP A 50 7.59 -4.79 -6.37
CA ASP A 50 7.24 -3.38 -6.63
C ASP A 50 8.44 -2.43 -6.55
N THR A 51 9.26 -2.57 -5.52
CA THR A 51 10.42 -1.70 -5.30
C THR A 51 11.48 -1.89 -6.38
N LEU A 52 11.76 -3.14 -6.76
CA LEU A 52 12.73 -3.46 -7.80
C LEU A 52 12.25 -2.92 -9.15
N TYR A 53 10.97 -3.12 -9.49
CA TYR A 53 10.38 -2.60 -10.72
C TYR A 53 10.38 -1.08 -10.76
N ARG A 54 10.02 -0.39 -9.68
CA ARG A 54 10.10 1.08 -9.61
C ARG A 54 11.51 1.60 -9.82
N LEU A 55 12.51 0.91 -9.27
CA LEU A 55 13.91 1.29 -9.45
C LEU A 55 14.34 1.09 -10.90
N THR A 56 14.15 -0.11 -11.46
CA THR A 56 14.58 -0.43 -12.83
C THR A 56 13.85 0.41 -13.87
N LEU A 57 12.51 0.51 -13.76
CA LEU A 57 11.72 1.39 -14.62
C LEU A 57 12.08 2.85 -14.42
N GLY A 58 12.38 3.28 -13.18
CA GLY A 58 12.85 4.62 -12.88
C GLY A 58 14.12 4.99 -13.67
N PHE A 59 15.11 4.08 -13.72
CA PHE A 59 16.32 4.28 -14.52
C PHE A 59 16.01 4.42 -16.02
N VAL A 60 15.25 3.48 -16.58
CA VAL A 60 14.89 3.48 -18.01
C VAL A 60 14.09 4.73 -18.37
N LEU A 61 13.13 5.09 -17.53
CA LEU A 61 12.27 6.25 -17.75
C LEU A 61 13.03 7.57 -17.59
N SER A 62 14.07 7.62 -16.75
CA SER A 62 14.94 8.80 -16.62
C SER A 62 15.71 9.09 -17.91
N ILE A 63 16.20 8.05 -18.57
CA ILE A 63 16.86 8.17 -19.88
C ILE A 63 15.84 8.70 -20.90
N ALA A 64 14.63 8.13 -20.95
CA ALA A 64 13.59 8.59 -21.85
C ALA A 64 13.25 10.07 -21.62
N VAL A 65 12.97 10.48 -20.37
CA VAL A 65 12.64 11.87 -20.03
C VAL A 65 13.77 12.82 -20.44
N THR A 66 15.03 12.44 -20.18
CA THR A 66 16.19 13.26 -20.53
C THR A 66 16.30 13.46 -22.04
N VAL A 67 16.14 12.38 -22.82
CA VAL A 67 16.16 12.44 -24.28
C VAL A 67 15.00 13.29 -24.82
N PHE A 68 13.78 13.08 -24.33
CA PHE A 68 12.62 13.88 -24.72
C PHE A 68 12.80 15.36 -24.40
N TRP A 69 13.37 15.68 -23.24
CA TRP A 69 13.65 17.07 -22.87
C TRP A 69 14.72 17.70 -23.76
N ALA A 70 15.79 16.96 -24.09
CA ALA A 70 16.80 17.43 -25.03
C ALA A 70 16.20 17.70 -26.42
N PHE A 71 15.33 16.81 -26.92
CA PHE A 71 14.59 17.04 -28.16
C PHE A 71 13.67 18.26 -28.08
N PHE A 72 12.98 18.43 -26.96
CA PHE A 72 12.14 19.60 -26.72
C PHE A 72 12.97 20.89 -26.79
N LEU A 73 14.11 20.97 -26.09
CA LEU A 73 15.01 22.11 -26.17
C LEU A 73 15.53 22.33 -27.59
N ASN A 74 15.90 21.26 -28.31
CA ASN A 74 16.34 21.36 -29.70
C ASN A 74 15.23 21.87 -30.64
N SER A 75 13.96 21.59 -30.33
CA SER A 75 12.83 22.05 -31.14
C SER A 75 12.56 23.55 -31.05
N LEU A 76 13.11 24.23 -30.03
CA LEU A 76 13.02 25.68 -29.87
C LEU A 76 13.90 26.44 -30.89
N GLY A 77 14.74 25.72 -31.63
CA GLY A 77 15.56 26.25 -32.72
C GLY A 77 16.96 26.62 -32.27
N VAL A 78 17.59 27.49 -33.04
CA VAL A 78 18.96 27.97 -32.86
C VAL A 78 18.94 29.41 -32.39
N ASN A 79 19.72 29.70 -31.34
CA ASN A 79 19.90 31.06 -30.84
C ASN A 79 20.69 31.93 -31.81
N ALA A 80 20.72 33.24 -31.55
CA ALA A 80 21.45 34.23 -32.36
C ALA A 80 22.95 33.90 -32.57
N SER A 81 23.54 33.05 -31.74
CA SER A 81 24.92 32.57 -31.84
C SER A 81 25.10 31.32 -32.71
N GLY A 82 24.03 30.77 -33.29
CA GLY A 82 24.05 29.57 -34.13
C GLY A 82 24.08 28.23 -33.38
N PHE A 83 24.05 28.25 -32.03
CA PHE A 83 23.95 27.06 -31.19
C PHE A 83 22.50 26.83 -30.72
N GLY A 84 22.08 25.57 -30.62
CA GLY A 84 20.78 25.19 -30.09
C GLY A 84 20.68 25.34 -28.56
N ASP A 85 19.46 25.30 -28.02
CA ASP A 85 19.19 25.48 -26.58
C ASP A 85 19.59 24.29 -25.69
N VAL A 86 20.14 23.22 -26.27
CA VAL A 86 20.64 22.03 -25.57
C VAL A 86 21.98 22.35 -24.89
N THR A 87 21.94 23.21 -23.89
CA THR A 87 23.09 23.58 -23.06
C THR A 87 22.97 22.91 -21.69
N ALA A 88 24.11 22.63 -21.04
CA ALA A 88 24.15 22.05 -19.70
C ALA A 88 23.23 22.76 -18.65
N PRO A 89 23.20 24.10 -18.54
CA PRO A 89 22.30 24.78 -17.61
C PRO A 89 20.83 24.60 -17.97
N ASN A 90 20.45 24.66 -19.25
CA ASN A 90 19.06 24.51 -19.68
C ASN A 90 18.55 23.07 -19.46
N LEU A 91 19.41 22.08 -19.75
CA LEU A 91 19.12 20.68 -19.49
C LEU A 91 18.94 20.42 -17.99
N ALA A 92 19.88 20.89 -17.16
CA ALA A 92 19.81 20.72 -15.71
C ALA A 92 18.57 21.42 -15.11
N ALA A 93 18.30 22.66 -15.49
CA ALA A 93 17.16 23.43 -15.02
C ALA A 93 15.83 22.74 -15.39
N GLY A 94 15.71 22.26 -16.63
CA GLY A 94 14.53 21.55 -17.08
C GLY A 94 14.30 20.22 -16.37
N LEU A 95 15.36 19.42 -16.17
CA LEU A 95 15.26 18.15 -15.45
C LEU A 95 14.91 18.34 -13.97
N ILE A 96 15.45 19.37 -13.32
CA ILE A 96 15.08 19.75 -11.95
C ILE A 96 13.61 20.19 -11.91
N GLY A 97 13.18 21.02 -12.86
CA GLY A 97 11.79 21.48 -12.97
C GLY A 97 10.80 20.33 -13.18
N LEU A 98 11.11 19.40 -14.11
CA LEU A 98 10.32 18.20 -14.34
C LEU A 98 10.29 17.29 -13.12
N SER A 99 11.42 17.09 -12.46
CA SER A 99 11.51 16.32 -11.22
C SER A 99 10.60 16.91 -10.14
N ALA A 100 10.64 18.23 -9.95
CA ALA A 100 9.76 18.93 -9.02
C ALA A 100 8.27 18.77 -9.40
N ALA A 101 7.93 18.90 -10.69
CA ALA A 101 6.57 18.71 -11.17
C ALA A 101 6.07 17.28 -10.92
N PHE A 102 6.86 16.25 -11.25
CA PHE A 102 6.51 14.86 -11.00
C PHE A 102 6.40 14.55 -9.51
N PHE A 103 7.27 15.13 -8.68
CA PHE A 103 7.16 15.02 -7.23
C PHE A 103 5.84 15.60 -6.72
N VAL A 104 5.45 16.79 -7.15
CA VAL A 104 4.18 17.43 -6.78
C VAL A 104 2.99 16.60 -7.25
N LEU A 105 3.03 16.07 -8.48
CA LEU A 105 1.98 15.21 -9.02
C LEU A 105 1.87 13.89 -8.25
N GLY A 106 2.98 13.23 -7.95
CA GLY A 106 3.01 12.02 -7.15
C GLY A 106 2.53 12.27 -5.73
N TRP A 107 2.93 13.40 -5.13
CA TRP A 107 2.41 13.80 -3.83
C TRP A 107 0.91 14.05 -3.88
N TRP A 108 0.39 14.78 -4.87
CA TRP A 108 -1.05 15.02 -5.07
C TRP A 108 -1.84 13.70 -5.18
N ARG A 109 -1.25 12.68 -5.80
CA ARG A 109 -1.82 11.33 -5.96
C ARG A 109 -1.60 10.40 -4.76
N GLY A 110 -0.90 10.84 -3.72
CA GLY A 110 -0.68 10.05 -2.50
C GLY A 110 0.51 9.08 -2.54
N ALA A 111 1.49 9.31 -3.43
CA ALA A 111 2.67 8.44 -3.58
C ALA A 111 3.62 8.42 -2.36
N TYR A 112 3.49 9.40 -1.47
CA TYR A 112 4.41 9.62 -0.36
C TYR A 112 3.70 9.67 1.00
N PRO A 113 3.22 8.53 1.54
CA PRO A 113 2.50 8.48 2.82
C PRO A 113 3.32 8.97 4.02
N TRP A 114 4.65 8.95 3.91
CA TRP A 114 5.55 9.44 4.96
C TRP A 114 5.43 10.95 5.19
N MET A 115 4.90 11.72 4.23
CA MET A 115 4.69 13.16 4.40
C MET A 115 3.64 13.50 5.47
N VAL A 116 2.78 12.55 5.86
CA VAL A 116 1.85 12.70 6.99
C VAL A 116 2.61 13.02 8.29
N ARG A 117 3.83 12.49 8.44
CA ARG A 117 4.67 12.74 9.62
C ARG A 117 5.26 14.15 9.65
N VAL A 118 5.36 14.81 8.49
CA VAL A 118 5.88 16.17 8.39
C VAL A 118 4.80 17.17 8.74
N HIS A 119 3.60 17.02 8.17
CA HIS A 119 2.45 17.84 8.54
C HIS A 119 1.11 17.16 8.19
N PRO A 120 0.08 17.21 9.06
CA PRO A 120 -1.21 16.53 8.83
C PRO A 120 -1.94 16.97 7.54
N SER A 121 -1.78 18.21 7.11
CA SER A 121 -2.41 18.71 5.86
C SER A 121 -1.77 18.15 4.58
N LEU A 122 -0.59 17.53 4.67
CA LEU A 122 0.08 16.88 3.54
C LEU A 122 -0.37 15.43 3.37
N ALA A 123 -1.22 14.93 4.27
CA ALA A 123 -1.83 13.62 4.19
C ALA A 123 -2.72 13.52 2.95
N ARG A 124 -2.26 12.73 1.96
CA ARG A 124 -3.08 12.33 0.81
C ARG A 124 -3.05 10.82 0.73
N LEU A 125 -4.23 10.22 0.91
CA LEU A 125 -4.42 8.79 0.76
C LEU A 125 -4.71 8.50 -0.71
N PRO A 126 -3.98 7.55 -1.35
CA PRO A 126 -4.30 7.14 -2.70
C PRO A 126 -5.70 6.48 -2.73
N LYS A 127 -6.52 6.84 -3.71
CA LYS A 127 -7.92 6.37 -3.85
C LYS A 127 -7.99 4.84 -3.98
N PRO A 128 -8.81 4.08 -3.23
CA PRO A 128 -8.79 2.61 -3.18
C PRO A 128 -8.78 1.90 -4.53
N GLY A 129 -8.09 0.75 -4.60
CA GLY A 129 -7.75 0.09 -5.87
C GLY A 129 -8.76 -0.96 -6.26
N PRO A 130 -8.82 -1.35 -7.56
CA PRO A 130 -9.64 -2.48 -7.99
C PRO A 130 -9.29 -3.77 -7.23
N GLY A 131 -8.01 -3.96 -6.86
CA GLY A 131 -7.55 -5.09 -6.05
C GLY A 131 -7.83 -4.98 -4.54
N GLU A 132 -8.15 -3.79 -4.03
CA GLU A 132 -8.61 -3.63 -2.63
C GLU A 132 -10.12 -3.95 -2.50
N LEU A 133 -10.91 -3.76 -3.57
CA LEU A 133 -12.27 -4.31 -3.63
C LEU A 133 -12.24 -5.84 -3.47
N LEU A 134 -11.23 -6.51 -4.05
CA LEU A 134 -11.01 -7.95 -3.84
C LEU A 134 -10.65 -8.27 -2.38
N THR A 135 -9.94 -7.39 -1.65
CA THR A 135 -9.69 -7.61 -0.21
C THR A 135 -10.91 -7.36 0.67
N GLU A 136 -11.84 -6.49 0.25
CA GLU A 136 -13.18 -6.40 0.86
C GLU A 136 -13.99 -7.66 0.58
N GLU A 137 -13.94 -8.20 -0.65
CA GLU A 137 -14.56 -9.50 -0.99
C GLU A 137 -13.94 -10.67 -0.20
N GLU A 138 -12.61 -10.69 0.01
CA GLU A 138 -11.95 -11.69 0.85
C GLU A 138 -12.29 -11.55 2.34
N ARG A 139 -12.46 -10.32 2.83
CA ARG A 139 -12.98 -10.06 4.18
C ARG A 139 -14.42 -10.54 4.30
N ASP A 140 -15.29 -10.19 3.36
CA ASP A 140 -16.68 -10.64 3.33
C ASP A 140 -16.78 -12.16 3.18
N HIS A 141 -15.90 -12.79 2.39
CA HIS A 141 -15.82 -14.25 2.27
C HIS A 141 -15.42 -14.92 3.60
N ARG A 142 -14.39 -14.41 4.28
CA ARG A 142 -13.99 -14.93 5.60
C ARG A 142 -15.10 -14.76 6.65
N VAL A 143 -15.82 -13.64 6.62
CA VAL A 143 -16.96 -13.40 7.51
C VAL A 143 -18.11 -14.36 7.19
N ARG A 144 -18.44 -14.57 5.91
CA ARG A 144 -19.45 -15.55 5.47
C ARG A 144 -19.09 -16.97 5.89
N MET A 145 -17.84 -17.39 5.74
CA MET A 145 -17.36 -18.71 6.17
C MET A 145 -17.49 -18.88 7.69
N LYS A 146 -17.11 -17.86 8.48
CA LYS A 146 -17.31 -17.89 9.94
C LYS A 146 -18.78 -17.97 10.33
N LEU A 147 -19.66 -17.23 9.66
CA LEU A 147 -21.11 -17.31 9.90
C LEU A 147 -21.68 -18.69 9.59
N GLN A 148 -21.22 -19.33 8.50
CA GLN A 148 -21.61 -20.70 8.16
C GLN A 148 -21.14 -21.69 9.23
N GLU A 149 -19.87 -21.62 9.65
CA GLU A 149 -19.32 -22.51 10.70
C GLU A 149 -20.08 -22.34 12.02
N LEU A 150 -20.37 -21.10 12.43
CA LEU A 150 -21.15 -20.81 13.62
C LEU A 150 -22.60 -21.32 13.50
N ALA A 151 -23.23 -21.18 12.33
CA ALA A 151 -24.58 -21.70 12.09
C ALA A 151 -24.64 -23.24 12.13
N GLU A 152 -23.64 -23.93 11.58
CA GLU A 152 -23.51 -25.38 11.64
C GLU A 152 -23.32 -25.86 13.08
N ARG A 153 -22.43 -25.22 13.85
CA ARG A 153 -22.23 -25.52 15.28
C ARG A 153 -23.50 -25.28 16.09
N ARG A 154 -24.26 -24.21 15.80
CA ARG A 154 -25.56 -23.93 16.44
C ARG A 154 -26.54 -25.07 16.22
N GLU A 155 -26.65 -25.56 15.00
CA GLU A 155 -27.54 -26.66 14.65
C GLU A 155 -27.10 -27.98 15.30
N ALA A 156 -25.80 -28.27 15.33
CA ALA A 156 -25.25 -29.44 16.02
C ALA A 156 -25.55 -29.44 17.52
N LEU A 157 -25.38 -28.30 18.19
CA LEU A 157 -25.70 -28.14 19.62
C LEU A 157 -27.20 -28.29 19.88
N ARG A 158 -28.07 -27.75 19.02
CA ARG A 158 -29.53 -27.94 19.14
C ARG A 158 -29.93 -29.41 19.00
N ARG A 159 -29.30 -30.15 18.07
CA ARG A 159 -29.53 -31.59 17.92
C ARG A 159 -29.04 -32.36 19.15
N SER A 160 -27.86 -32.06 19.69
CA SER A 160 -27.34 -32.75 20.86
C SER A 160 -28.22 -32.55 22.10
N ILE A 161 -28.76 -31.34 22.29
CA ILE A 161 -29.73 -31.03 23.36
C ILE A 161 -31.00 -31.88 23.17
N LYS A 162 -31.57 -31.90 21.96
CA LYS A 162 -32.78 -32.67 21.65
C LYS A 162 -32.59 -34.17 21.86
N ASP A 163 -31.44 -34.70 21.46
CA ASP A 163 -31.10 -36.11 21.63
C ASP A 163 -30.89 -36.48 23.10
N ALA A 164 -30.21 -35.63 23.87
CA ALA A 164 -30.07 -35.80 25.31
C ALA A 164 -31.43 -35.81 25.99
N GLU A 165 -32.31 -34.84 25.69
CA GLU A 165 -33.66 -34.77 26.23
C GLU A 165 -34.52 -35.98 25.83
N ARG A 166 -34.40 -36.47 24.59
CA ARG A 166 -35.09 -37.68 24.13
C ARG A 166 -34.63 -38.92 24.91
N ARG A 167 -33.32 -39.09 25.11
CA ARG A 167 -32.76 -40.23 25.84
C ARG A 167 -33.09 -40.19 27.33
N MET A 168 -33.15 -39.01 27.93
CA MET A 168 -33.61 -38.82 29.32
C MET A 168 -35.03 -39.35 29.55
N ARG A 169 -35.93 -39.23 28.55
CA ARG A 169 -37.32 -39.72 28.67
C ARG A 169 -37.42 -41.25 28.71
N LEU A 170 -36.43 -41.97 28.19
CA LEU A 170 -36.46 -43.43 28.00
C LEU A 170 -35.70 -44.20 29.08
N GLN A 171 -34.97 -43.52 29.98
CA GLN A 171 -33.98 -44.14 30.87
C GLN A 171 -34.39 -44.09 32.35
N SER A 172 -33.82 -45.00 33.14
CA SER A 172 -33.96 -45.05 34.60
C SER A 172 -33.33 -43.82 35.27
N THR A 173 -33.75 -43.51 36.50
CA THR A 173 -33.40 -42.27 37.23
C THR A 173 -31.89 -42.04 37.33
N GLU A 174 -31.09 -43.10 37.47
CA GLU A 174 -29.63 -43.02 37.60
C GLU A 174 -28.96 -42.63 36.27
N ALA A 175 -29.42 -43.19 35.15
CA ALA A 175 -28.93 -42.87 33.80
C ALA A 175 -29.38 -41.49 33.29
N LYS A 176 -30.40 -40.86 33.89
CA LYS A 176 -30.84 -39.49 33.55
C LYS A 176 -29.80 -38.44 33.94
N SER A 177 -29.12 -38.62 35.07
CA SER A 177 -28.14 -37.66 35.59
C SER A 177 -27.01 -37.37 34.58
N TYR A 178 -26.54 -38.40 33.88
CA TYR A 178 -25.54 -38.26 32.82
C TYR A 178 -26.04 -37.35 31.69
N TYR A 179 -27.25 -37.61 31.17
CA TYR A 179 -27.81 -36.82 30.07
C TYR A 179 -28.20 -35.39 30.50
N GLU A 180 -28.48 -35.16 31.78
CA GLU A 180 -28.67 -33.80 32.33
C GLU A 180 -27.39 -32.98 32.23
N THR A 181 -26.25 -33.54 32.63
CA THR A 181 -24.96 -32.84 32.53
C THR A 181 -24.58 -32.53 31.08
N VAL A 182 -24.85 -33.46 30.15
CA VAL A 182 -24.61 -33.26 28.71
C VAL A 182 -25.52 -32.15 28.17
N ARG A 183 -26.81 -32.16 28.50
CA ARG A 183 -27.77 -31.12 28.08
C ARG A 183 -27.34 -29.75 28.60
N ASP A 184 -26.98 -29.65 29.87
CA ASP A 184 -26.66 -28.37 30.49
C ASP A 184 -25.34 -27.79 29.96
N LYS A 185 -24.36 -28.65 29.69
CA LYS A 185 -23.14 -28.26 28.97
C LYS A 185 -23.44 -27.75 27.56
N SER A 186 -24.20 -28.50 26.75
CA SER A 186 -24.57 -28.08 25.40
C SER A 186 -25.39 -26.77 25.39
N ARG A 187 -26.25 -26.54 26.40
CA ARG A 187 -26.99 -25.28 26.57
C ARG A 187 -26.07 -24.11 26.91
N ALA A 188 -25.05 -24.32 27.74
CA ALA A 188 -24.06 -23.29 28.05
C ALA A 188 -23.25 -22.91 26.81
N GLU A 189 -22.78 -23.90 26.05
CA GLU A 189 -22.05 -23.68 24.79
C GLU A 189 -22.92 -22.96 23.75
N LEU A 190 -24.20 -23.31 23.63
CA LEU A 190 -25.14 -22.64 22.73
C LEU A 190 -25.30 -21.15 23.05
N LYS A 191 -25.38 -20.79 24.34
CA LYS A 191 -25.49 -19.38 24.76
C LYS A 191 -24.26 -18.55 24.39
N VAL A 192 -23.07 -19.12 24.55
CA VAL A 192 -21.82 -18.45 24.18
C VAL A 192 -21.76 -18.22 22.67
N LEU A 193 -22.14 -19.24 21.89
CA LEU A 193 -22.17 -19.16 20.44
C LEU A 193 -23.21 -18.14 19.94
N GLU A 194 -24.40 -18.11 20.52
CA GLU A 194 -25.43 -17.12 20.17
C GLU A 194 -25.00 -15.68 20.50
N ALA A 195 -24.23 -15.49 21.58
CA ALA A 195 -23.64 -14.19 21.90
C ALA A 195 -22.55 -13.77 20.88
N GLU A 196 -21.74 -14.72 20.40
CA GLU A 196 -20.73 -14.48 19.36
C GLU A 196 -21.36 -14.13 18.01
N LEU A 197 -22.41 -14.88 17.60
CA LEU A 197 -23.18 -14.58 16.38
C LEU A 197 -23.77 -13.17 16.42
N ARG A 198 -24.39 -12.80 17.56
CA ARG A 198 -25.02 -11.49 17.72
C ARG A 198 -24.00 -10.36 17.61
N LYS A 199 -22.81 -10.50 18.20
CA LYS A 199 -21.73 -9.52 18.06
C LYS A 199 -21.30 -9.36 16.60
N LEU A 200 -21.15 -10.48 15.88
CA LEU A 200 -20.75 -10.46 14.47
C LEU A 200 -21.81 -9.78 13.58
N GLU A 201 -23.10 -9.98 13.89
CA GLU A 201 -24.22 -9.32 13.21
C GLU A 201 -24.30 -7.82 13.51
N GLU A 202 -24.06 -7.42 14.77
CA GLU A 202 -24.02 -6.01 15.19
C GLU A 202 -22.84 -5.25 14.54
N GLU A 203 -21.65 -5.86 14.46
CA GLU A 203 -20.49 -5.31 13.74
C GLU A 203 -20.82 -5.06 12.26
N ARG A 204 -21.50 -6.01 11.60
CA ARG A 204 -21.90 -5.87 10.20
C ARG A 204 -22.97 -4.79 9.98
N ALA A 205 -23.90 -4.67 10.92
CA ALA A 205 -24.94 -3.63 10.85
C ALA A 205 -24.34 -2.22 10.98
N ALA A 206 -23.26 -2.08 11.77
CA ALA A 206 -22.52 -0.83 11.91
C ALA A 206 -21.63 -0.49 10.71
N GLU A 207 -21.21 -1.47 9.90
CA GLU A 207 -20.46 -1.25 8.67
C GLU A 207 -21.34 -0.81 7.48
N LEU A 208 -22.65 -1.06 7.53
CA LEU A 208 -23.60 -0.78 6.45
C LEU A 208 -24.30 0.60 6.56
N TYR A 209 -24.10 1.34 7.65
CA TYR A 209 -24.68 2.66 7.94
C TYR A 209 -23.60 3.70 8.25
#